data_AF-A0AAX2ZED4-F1
#
_entry.id   AF-A0AAX2ZED4-F1
#
_cell.length_a   1.000
_cell.length_b   1.000
_cell.length_c   1.000
_cell.angle_alpha   90.00
_cell.angle_beta   90.00
_cell.angle_gamma   90.00
#
_symmetry.space_group_name_H-M   'P 1'
#
loop_
_entity.id
_entity.type
_entity.pdbx_description
1 polymer ?
#
loop_
_entity_poly.entity_id
_entity_poly.type
_entity_poly.pdbx_seq_one_letter_code
_entity_poly.pdbx_strand_id
1 'polypeptide(L)'
;MEILRFKKDEFNMKNFIRYYNENIEELLFNYPHYISRVCLVDRDYMDVIIFDEDYENINEEKDYEELLYNGEYALHFVVGKTYEGAEKIELINGEKYVLNHYMDDIYEDENTVKDIGDLSLNVDNLVGLLFDLEEKEVVVHPVDFEHGGEISQPRIRNVDYCGDLEEKLVKILDEFLNQ
;
A
#
# COMPACT_ATOMS: atom_id res chain seq x y z
N MET A 1 3.14 -14.75 4.98
CA MET A 1 3.02 -14.17 3.64
C MET A 1 4.10 -14.75 2.76
N GLU A 2 3.76 -15.15 1.54
CA GLU A 2 4.81 -15.19 0.51
C GLU A 2 5.11 -13.74 0.17
N ILE A 3 6.22 -13.25 0.71
CA ILE A 3 6.77 -11.96 0.30
C ILE A 3 6.67 -11.87 -1.21
N LEU A 4 5.95 -10.87 -1.72
CA LEU A 4 5.77 -10.73 -3.16
C LEU A 4 7.10 -10.26 -3.73
N ARG A 5 7.74 -11.17 -4.45
CA ARG A 5 9.08 -10.97 -5.01
C ARG A 5 8.96 -10.95 -6.51
N PHE A 6 9.41 -9.86 -7.09
CA PHE A 6 9.48 -9.69 -8.53
C PHE A 6 10.92 -9.42 -8.90
N LYS A 7 11.39 -9.96 -10.02
CA LYS A 7 12.69 -9.51 -10.53
C LYS A 7 12.55 -8.04 -10.92
N LYS A 8 13.58 -7.25 -10.62
CA LYS A 8 13.65 -5.83 -10.97
C LYS A 8 13.28 -5.54 -12.43
N ASP A 9 13.72 -6.39 -13.34
CA ASP A 9 13.49 -6.21 -14.78
C ASP A 9 12.10 -6.73 -15.24
N GLU A 10 11.39 -7.46 -14.37
CA GLU A 10 10.07 -8.03 -14.65
C GLU A 10 8.93 -7.14 -14.14
N PHE A 11 9.14 -6.31 -13.11
CA PHE A 11 8.12 -5.40 -12.58
C PHE A 11 8.24 -4.00 -13.17
N ASN A 12 7.16 -3.48 -13.74
CA ASN A 12 7.11 -2.13 -14.31
C ASN A 12 6.81 -1.07 -13.23
N MET A 13 7.82 -0.76 -12.42
CA MET A 13 7.73 0.19 -11.30
C MET A 13 7.21 1.56 -11.75
N LYS A 14 7.73 2.08 -12.87
CA LYS A 14 7.31 3.37 -13.42
C LYS A 14 5.81 3.44 -13.71
N ASN A 15 5.24 2.40 -14.33
CA ASN A 15 3.81 2.37 -14.62
C ASN A 15 2.97 2.21 -13.36
N PHE A 16 3.44 1.44 -12.37
CA PHE A 16 2.76 1.31 -11.08
C PHE A 16 2.70 2.65 -10.34
N ILE A 17 3.81 3.40 -10.27
CA ILE A 17 3.86 4.72 -9.63
C ILE A 17 2.92 5.70 -10.36
N ARG A 18 2.89 5.66 -11.69
CA ARG A 18 1.97 6.50 -12.47
C ARG A 18 0.52 6.19 -12.12
N TYR A 19 0.16 4.92 -12.19
CA TYR A 19 -1.16 4.44 -11.84
C TYR A 19 -1.55 4.86 -10.42
N TYR A 20 -0.64 4.72 -9.45
CA TYR A 20 -0.86 5.19 -8.09
C TYR A 20 -1.18 6.69 -8.05
N ASN A 21 -0.32 7.52 -8.64
CA ASN A 21 -0.48 8.98 -8.63
C ASN A 21 -1.79 9.43 -9.30
N GLU A 22 -2.26 8.71 -10.32
CA GLU A 22 -3.51 9.02 -11.03
C GLU A 22 -4.77 8.64 -10.22
N ASN A 23 -4.68 7.70 -9.27
CA ASN A 23 -5.87 7.11 -8.61
C ASN A 23 -5.93 7.38 -7.09
N ILE A 24 -4.81 7.71 -6.45
CA ILE A 24 -4.75 7.85 -4.98
C ILE A 24 -5.64 8.98 -4.44
N GLU A 25 -5.78 10.08 -5.16
CA GLU A 25 -6.66 11.18 -4.76
C GLU A 25 -8.14 10.76 -4.70
N GLU A 26 -8.57 9.90 -5.62
CA GLU A 26 -9.94 9.36 -5.63
C GLU A 26 -10.14 8.41 -4.43
N LEU A 27 -9.18 7.51 -4.19
CA LEU A 27 -9.22 6.60 -3.05
C LEU A 27 -9.34 7.41 -1.75
N LEU A 28 -8.52 8.43 -1.56
CA LEU A 28 -8.47 9.23 -0.33
C LEU A 28 -9.40 10.45 -0.33
N PHE A 29 -10.34 10.57 -1.26
CA PHE A 29 -11.20 11.76 -1.41
C PHE A 29 -11.92 12.18 -0.12
N ASN A 30 -12.40 11.21 0.67
CA ASN A 30 -13.09 11.47 1.95
C ASN A 30 -12.12 11.73 3.13
N TYR A 31 -10.82 11.67 2.87
CA TYR A 31 -9.74 11.81 3.83
C TYR A 31 -8.77 12.93 3.37
N PRO A 32 -9.23 14.18 3.22
CA PRO A 32 -8.46 15.27 2.61
C PRO A 32 -7.18 15.65 3.38
N HIS A 33 -7.08 15.20 4.63
CA HIS A 33 -5.97 15.42 5.54
C HIS A 33 -4.95 14.27 5.53
N TYR A 34 -5.20 13.23 4.73
CA TYR A 34 -4.34 12.06 4.65
C TYR A 34 -3.30 12.25 3.54
N ILE A 35 -2.13 11.63 3.72
CA ILE A 35 -1.04 11.73 2.76
C ILE A 35 -1.39 10.91 1.52
N SER A 36 -1.57 11.59 0.38
CA SER A 36 -1.85 10.98 -0.93
C SER A 36 -0.62 10.84 -1.82
N ARG A 37 0.57 11.27 -1.38
CA ARG A 37 1.83 11.06 -2.12
C ARG A 37 2.40 9.66 -1.87
N VAL A 38 3.37 9.26 -2.69
CA VAL A 38 4.26 8.13 -2.38
C VAL A 38 5.10 8.52 -1.17
N CYS A 39 5.11 7.69 -0.13
CA CYS A 39 5.90 7.96 1.07
C CYS A 39 7.30 7.34 0.92
N LEU A 40 8.34 8.13 1.16
CA LEU A 40 9.69 7.61 1.33
C LEU A 40 9.82 6.98 2.73
N VAL A 41 10.47 5.84 2.82
CA VAL A 41 10.70 5.12 4.07
C VAL A 41 12.19 4.87 4.23
N ASP A 42 12.73 5.31 5.36
CA ASP A 42 14.11 4.99 5.73
C ASP A 42 14.23 3.48 5.98
N ARG A 43 15.16 2.81 5.30
CA ARG A 43 15.29 1.35 5.35
C ARG A 43 15.89 0.85 6.67
N ASP A 44 16.73 1.65 7.30
CA ASP A 44 17.42 1.27 8.54
C ASP A 44 16.51 1.46 9.76
N TYR A 45 15.67 2.51 9.73
CA TYR A 45 14.80 2.89 10.84
C TYR A 45 13.33 2.50 10.62
N MET A 46 12.92 2.16 9.40
CA MET A 46 11.52 1.89 9.00
C MET A 46 10.57 3.06 9.30
N ASP A 47 11.12 4.27 9.31
CA ASP A 47 10.39 5.51 9.60
C ASP A 47 9.95 6.19 8.31
N VAL A 48 8.74 6.73 8.33
CA VAL A 48 8.17 7.48 7.20
C VAL A 48 8.77 8.88 7.16
N ILE A 49 9.37 9.24 6.04
CA ILE A 49 9.98 10.57 5.84
C ILE A 49 8.89 11.60 5.54
N ILE A 50 8.86 12.65 6.35
CA ILE A 50 7.85 13.71 6.28
C ILE A 50 8.39 15.08 5.89
N PHE A 51 9.72 15.26 5.87
CA PHE A 51 10.31 16.57 5.57
C PHE A 51 10.23 16.84 4.06
N ASP A 52 9.69 17.99 3.68
CA ASP A 52 9.50 18.33 2.26
C ASP A 52 10.84 18.48 1.50
N GLU A 53 11.94 18.79 2.22
CA GLU A 53 13.30 18.87 1.66
C GLU A 53 13.72 17.56 0.95
N ASP A 54 13.34 16.41 1.52
CA ASP A 54 13.65 15.10 0.96
C ASP A 54 12.85 14.81 -0.34
N TYR A 55 11.81 15.59 -0.61
CA TYR A 55 10.98 15.48 -1.81
C TYR A 55 11.31 16.56 -2.87
N GLU A 56 12.17 17.55 -2.57
CA GLU A 56 12.44 18.70 -3.46
C GLU A 56 12.92 18.31 -4.86
N ASN A 57 13.61 17.17 -4.97
CA ASN A 57 14.17 16.70 -6.24
C ASN A 57 13.32 15.62 -6.93
N ILE A 58 12.13 15.33 -6.41
CA ILE A 58 11.25 14.27 -6.94
C ILE A 58 10.11 14.92 -7.73
N ASN A 59 10.16 14.79 -9.05
CA ASN A 59 9.27 15.48 -9.98
C ASN A 59 8.45 14.52 -10.85
N GLU A 60 9.02 13.37 -11.21
CA GLU A 60 8.37 12.37 -12.05
C GLU A 60 8.52 10.95 -11.49
N GLU A 61 7.79 9.98 -12.04
CA GLU A 61 7.78 8.60 -11.54
C GLU A 61 9.16 7.93 -11.60
N LYS A 62 10.00 8.40 -12.54
CA LYS A 62 11.37 7.91 -12.72
C LYS A 62 12.26 8.29 -11.54
N ASP A 63 12.03 9.42 -10.87
CA ASP A 63 12.83 9.84 -9.73
C ASP A 63 12.60 8.89 -8.54
N TYR A 64 11.34 8.53 -8.26
CA TYR A 64 11.00 7.51 -7.27
C TYR A 64 11.61 6.14 -7.60
N GLU A 65 11.50 5.70 -8.86
CA GLU A 65 12.11 4.44 -9.31
C GLU A 65 13.63 4.43 -9.08
N GLU A 66 14.32 5.53 -9.38
CA GLU A 66 15.76 5.66 -9.12
C GLU A 66 16.09 5.61 -7.62
N LEU A 67 15.30 6.25 -6.75
CA LEU A 67 15.49 6.19 -5.29
C LEU A 67 15.39 4.75 -4.76
N LEU A 68 14.37 4.00 -5.18
CA LEU A 68 14.22 2.59 -4.82
C LEU A 68 15.40 1.76 -5.32
N TYR A 69 15.80 1.96 -6.58
CA TYR A 69 16.81 1.14 -7.24
C TYR A 69 18.25 1.45 -6.84
N ASN A 70 18.52 2.66 -6.34
CA ASN A 70 19.77 3.01 -5.71
C ASN A 70 19.83 2.51 -4.25
N GLY A 71 18.69 2.02 -3.73
CA GLY A 71 18.57 1.48 -2.38
C GLY A 71 18.59 2.54 -1.30
N GLU A 72 18.32 3.80 -1.65
CA GLU A 72 18.34 4.95 -0.73
C GLU A 72 17.11 4.92 0.19
N TYR A 73 15.94 4.65 -0.38
CA TYR A 73 14.68 4.56 0.35
C TYR A 73 13.89 3.33 -0.10
N ALA A 74 13.07 2.82 0.82
CA ALA A 74 11.91 2.02 0.44
C ALA A 74 10.75 2.96 0.06
N LEU A 75 9.85 2.49 -0.79
CA LEU A 75 8.70 3.27 -1.25
C LEU A 75 7.41 2.67 -0.68
N HIS A 76 6.60 3.50 -0.02
CA HIS A 76 5.32 3.11 0.53
C HIS A 76 4.16 3.71 -0.26
N PHE A 77 3.20 2.87 -0.62
CA PHE A 77 2.01 3.21 -1.39
C PHE A 77 0.76 2.80 -0.63
N VAL A 78 -0.19 3.72 -0.45
CA VAL A 78 -1.53 3.40 0.07
C VAL A 78 -2.38 2.76 -1.03
N VAL A 79 -2.72 1.48 -0.88
CA VAL A 79 -3.49 0.75 -1.90
C VAL A 79 -4.88 0.34 -1.45
N GLY A 80 -5.22 0.57 -0.18
CA GLY A 80 -6.55 0.31 0.31
C GLY A 80 -6.92 1.21 1.48
N LYS A 81 -8.21 1.41 1.67
CA LYS A 81 -8.78 2.10 2.82
C LYS A 81 -9.98 1.34 3.36
N THR A 82 -10.19 1.45 4.66
CA THR A 82 -11.40 0.93 5.31
C THR A 82 -12.47 2.01 5.43
N TYR A 83 -13.72 1.59 5.57
CA TYR A 83 -14.87 2.45 5.86
C TYR A 83 -15.32 2.29 7.32
N GLU A 84 -16.17 3.21 7.82
CA GLU A 84 -16.70 3.24 9.20
C GLU A 84 -16.91 1.83 9.77
N GLY A 85 -16.31 1.57 10.95
CA GLY A 85 -16.40 0.29 11.64
C GLY A 85 -15.54 -0.84 11.07
N ALA A 86 -14.69 -0.56 10.08
CA ALA A 86 -13.90 -1.56 9.34
C ALA A 86 -14.79 -2.67 8.73
N GLU A 87 -15.99 -2.30 8.25
CA GLU A 87 -16.93 -3.25 7.63
C GLU A 87 -16.60 -3.52 6.16
N LYS A 88 -15.86 -2.61 5.51
CA LYS A 88 -15.52 -2.68 4.09
C LYS A 88 -14.13 -2.14 3.85
N ILE A 89 -13.47 -2.69 2.86
CA ILE A 89 -12.24 -2.15 2.27
C ILE A 89 -12.50 -1.79 0.81
N GLU A 90 -11.98 -0.64 0.39
CA GLU A 90 -11.87 -0.25 -1.02
C GLU A 90 -10.40 -0.21 -1.38
N LEU A 91 -10.06 -0.82 -2.51
CA LEU A 91 -8.71 -0.84 -3.05
C LEU A 91 -8.55 0.27 -4.09
N ILE A 92 -7.30 0.61 -4.40
CA ILE A 92 -6.93 1.67 -5.35
C ILE A 92 -7.47 1.44 -6.78
N ASN A 93 -7.78 0.20 -7.13
CA ASN A 93 -8.44 -0.16 -8.40
C ASN A 93 -9.96 0.03 -8.38
N GLY A 94 -10.53 0.55 -7.29
CA GLY A 94 -11.96 0.79 -7.11
C GLY A 94 -12.74 -0.45 -6.69
N GLU A 95 -12.10 -1.62 -6.58
CA GLU A 95 -12.76 -2.82 -6.06
C GLU A 95 -13.09 -2.66 -4.58
N LYS A 96 -14.29 -3.12 -4.19
CA LYS A 96 -14.80 -3.01 -2.82
C LYS A 96 -15.13 -4.38 -2.28
N TYR A 97 -14.60 -4.67 -1.11
CA TYR A 97 -14.79 -5.95 -0.43
C TYR A 97 -15.42 -5.73 0.94
N VAL A 98 -16.38 -6.56 1.29
CA VAL A 98 -16.93 -6.61 2.65
C VAL A 98 -15.97 -7.37 3.54
N LEU A 99 -15.69 -6.83 4.73
CA LEU A 99 -14.89 -7.47 5.76
C LEU A 99 -15.84 -8.23 6.71
N ASN A 100 -15.84 -9.56 6.63
CA ASN A 100 -16.86 -10.39 7.26
C ASN A 100 -16.72 -10.58 8.79
N HIS A 101 -15.70 -10.00 9.42
CA HIS A 101 -15.41 -10.18 10.85
C HIS A 101 -16.46 -9.58 11.81
N TYR A 102 -17.61 -9.09 11.31
CA TYR A 102 -18.65 -8.44 12.13
C TYR A 102 -20.07 -9.00 11.98
N MET A 103 -20.35 -9.96 11.08
CA MET A 103 -21.71 -10.52 10.95
C MET A 103 -21.72 -12.05 10.88
N ASP A 104 -22.41 -12.66 11.84
CA ASP A 104 -22.62 -14.11 11.98
C ASP A 104 -23.42 -14.76 10.82
N ASP A 105 -23.87 -14.01 9.81
CA ASP A 105 -24.78 -14.52 8.79
C ASP A 105 -24.22 -14.41 7.36
N ILE A 106 -23.64 -15.53 6.97
CA ILE A 106 -23.45 -16.14 5.64
C ILE A 106 -24.20 -15.49 4.46
N TYR A 107 -23.44 -14.90 3.54
CA TYR A 107 -23.54 -15.18 2.10
C TYR A 107 -22.13 -15.35 1.53
N GLU A 108 -21.93 -16.37 0.70
CA GLU A 108 -20.70 -16.60 -0.06
C GLU A 108 -20.62 -15.61 -1.24
N ASP A 109 -20.57 -14.31 -0.97
CA ASP A 109 -20.32 -13.33 -2.02
C ASP A 109 -18.83 -13.34 -2.38
N GLU A 110 -18.52 -13.38 -3.68
CA GLU A 110 -17.13 -13.38 -4.20
C GLU A 110 -16.35 -12.11 -3.78
N ASN A 111 -17.07 -11.05 -3.42
CA ASN A 111 -16.54 -9.76 -2.97
C ASN A 111 -16.47 -9.67 -1.43
N THR A 112 -15.96 -10.73 -0.81
CA THR A 112 -15.81 -10.83 0.63
C THR A 112 -14.39 -11.19 1.01
N VAL A 113 -13.86 -10.52 2.02
CA VAL A 113 -12.61 -10.87 2.71
C VAL A 113 -13.02 -11.41 4.09
N LYS A 114 -12.72 -12.68 4.32
CA LYS A 114 -13.11 -13.41 5.54
C LYS A 114 -11.99 -13.45 6.55
N ASP A 115 -10.75 -13.42 6.07
CA ASP A 115 -9.54 -13.37 6.87
C ASP A 115 -8.71 -12.16 6.45
N ILE A 116 -8.36 -11.30 7.40
CA ILE A 116 -7.45 -10.15 7.20
C ILE A 116 -6.06 -10.43 7.80
N GLY A 117 -5.85 -11.63 8.35
CA GLY A 117 -4.63 -12.02 9.02
C GLY A 117 -4.27 -11.10 10.18
N ASP A 118 -3.03 -10.62 10.16
CA ASP A 118 -2.43 -9.75 11.17
C ASP A 118 -2.67 -8.26 10.91
N LEU A 119 -3.41 -7.90 9.86
CA LEU A 119 -3.80 -6.51 9.62
C LEU A 119 -4.60 -5.99 10.81
N SER A 120 -4.19 -4.85 11.35
CA SER A 120 -4.91 -4.20 12.44
C SER A 120 -5.86 -3.19 11.86
N LEU A 121 -6.97 -3.61 11.24
CA LEU A 121 -7.96 -2.71 10.63
C LEU A 121 -8.93 -2.14 11.68
N ASN A 122 -8.60 -0.98 12.24
CA ASN A 122 -9.45 -0.18 13.11
C ASN A 122 -10.22 0.87 12.27
N VAL A 123 -10.94 1.79 12.92
CA VAL A 123 -11.68 2.86 12.25
C VAL A 123 -10.72 3.73 11.41
N ASP A 124 -11.02 3.89 10.12
CA ASP A 124 -10.29 4.72 9.13
C ASP A 124 -8.86 4.30 8.80
N ASN A 125 -8.56 3.00 8.84
CA ASN A 125 -7.23 2.49 8.52
C ASN A 125 -6.96 2.38 7.03
N LEU A 126 -5.67 2.54 6.69
CA LEU A 126 -5.12 2.38 5.36
C LEU A 126 -4.28 1.11 5.27
N VAL A 127 -4.43 0.40 4.15
CA VAL A 127 -3.58 -0.72 3.76
C VAL A 127 -2.54 -0.20 2.78
N GLY A 128 -1.28 -0.40 3.13
CA GLY A 128 -0.14 0.00 2.33
C GLY A 128 0.58 -1.18 1.69
N LEU A 129 1.37 -0.88 0.66
CA LEU A 129 2.42 -1.75 0.13
C LEU A 129 3.75 -1.02 0.27
N LEU A 130 4.70 -1.63 0.97
CA LEU A 130 6.08 -1.21 1.09
C LEU A 130 6.93 -1.98 0.09
N PHE A 131 7.48 -1.26 -0.87
CA PHE A 131 8.41 -1.77 -1.87
C PHE A 131 9.83 -1.52 -1.39
N ASP A 132 10.60 -2.60 -1.28
CA ASP A 132 12.02 -2.56 -0.99
C ASP A 132 12.83 -3.28 -2.09
N LEU A 133 14.13 -3.00 -2.15
CA LEU A 133 15.06 -3.66 -3.07
C LEU A 133 16.00 -4.59 -2.31
N GLU A 134 15.90 -5.89 -2.57
CA GLU A 134 16.84 -6.91 -2.11
C GLU A 134 17.61 -7.48 -3.31
N GLU A 135 18.92 -7.25 -3.36
CA GLU A 135 19.80 -7.65 -4.47
C GLU A 135 19.32 -7.18 -5.87
N LYS A 136 18.48 -7.98 -6.53
CA LYS A 136 17.88 -7.72 -7.85
C LYS A 136 16.37 -7.98 -7.87
N GLU A 137 15.77 -8.12 -6.70
CA GLU A 137 14.36 -8.36 -6.51
C GLU A 137 13.73 -7.13 -5.87
N VAL A 138 12.57 -6.75 -6.42
CA VAL A 138 11.64 -5.85 -5.76
C VAL A 138 10.80 -6.71 -4.83
N VAL A 139 10.86 -6.37 -3.56
CA VAL A 139 10.25 -7.10 -2.46
C VAL A 139 9.12 -6.25 -1.91
N VAL A 140 7.90 -6.78 -1.93
CA VAL A 140 6.71 -6.02 -1.54
C VAL A 140 6.10 -6.61 -0.27
N HIS A 141 5.92 -5.75 0.73
CA HIS A 141 5.32 -6.07 2.02
C HIS A 141 4.01 -5.29 2.19
N PRO A 142 2.87 -5.93 2.49
CA PRO A 142 1.70 -5.27 3.00
C PRO A 142 2.03 -4.71 4.38
N VAL A 143 1.54 -3.51 4.61
CA VAL A 143 1.74 -2.80 5.88
C VAL A 143 0.42 -2.18 6.31
N ASP A 144 0.23 -2.07 7.62
CA ASP A 144 -0.73 -1.10 8.14
C ASP A 144 -0.09 0.28 8.06
N PHE A 145 -0.83 1.24 7.50
CA PHE A 145 -0.38 2.62 7.46
C PHE A 145 -1.25 3.49 8.37
N GLU A 146 -0.66 3.89 9.50
CA GLU A 146 -1.24 4.87 10.41
C GLU A 146 -0.82 6.26 9.91
N HIS A 147 -1.67 6.94 9.16
CA HIS A 147 -1.30 8.21 8.53
C HIS A 147 -1.15 9.39 9.53
N GLY A 148 -1.63 9.24 10.77
CA GLY A 148 -1.38 10.16 11.88
C GLY A 148 -2.31 11.37 12.02
N GLY A 149 -3.32 11.55 11.16
CA GLY A 149 -4.44 12.50 11.37
C GLY A 149 -4.08 13.98 11.29
N GLU A 150 -2.94 14.37 10.74
CA GLU A 150 -2.28 15.68 10.94
C GLU A 150 -1.89 15.99 12.41
N ILE A 151 -2.17 15.07 13.34
CA ILE A 151 -1.95 15.23 14.79
C ILE A 151 -0.65 14.55 15.23
N SER A 152 -0.26 13.49 14.54
CA SER A 152 0.88 12.65 14.85
C SER A 152 1.64 12.28 13.58
N GLN A 153 2.90 11.86 13.75
CA GLN A 153 3.71 11.41 12.63
C GLN A 153 3.13 10.11 12.06
N PRO A 154 3.08 9.98 10.72
CA PRO A 154 2.66 8.75 10.08
C PRO A 154 3.60 7.61 10.45
N ARG A 155 3.07 6.39 10.51
CA ARG A 155 3.81 5.17 10.86
C ARG A 155 3.37 4.02 9.98
N ILE A 156 4.32 3.14 9.69
CA ILE A 156 4.05 1.86 9.04
C ILE A 156 4.29 0.72 10.02
N ARG A 157 3.49 -0.32 9.92
CA ARG A 157 3.70 -1.58 10.64
C ARG A 157 3.67 -2.73 9.64
N ASN A 158 4.77 -3.48 9.57
CA ASN A 158 4.81 -4.69 8.74
C ASN A 158 3.78 -5.71 9.21
N VAL A 159 3.19 -6.39 8.23
CA VAL A 159 2.16 -7.39 8.43
C VAL A 159 2.68 -8.71 7.87
N ASP A 160 2.81 -9.72 8.72
CA ASP A 160 3.38 -11.02 8.34
C ASP A 160 2.39 -11.88 7.53
N TYR A 161 1.10 -11.59 7.63
CA TYR A 161 0.02 -12.30 6.94
C TYR A 161 -1.20 -11.39 6.81
N CYS A 162 -1.78 -11.24 5.62
CA CYS A 162 -2.96 -10.41 5.38
C CYS A 162 -4.20 -11.21 4.93
N GLY A 163 -4.19 -12.53 5.10
CA GLY A 163 -5.35 -13.38 4.79
C GLY A 163 -5.77 -13.32 3.33
N ASP A 164 -7.08 -13.24 3.10
CA ASP A 164 -7.68 -13.24 1.76
C ASP A 164 -7.32 -11.98 0.95
N LEU A 165 -6.81 -10.93 1.61
CA LEU A 165 -6.34 -9.73 0.92
C LEU A 165 -5.06 -9.98 0.11
N GLU A 166 -4.27 -10.99 0.44
CA GLU A 166 -3.03 -11.31 -0.27
C GLU A 166 -3.31 -11.51 -1.77
N GLU A 167 -4.29 -12.34 -2.12
CA GLU A 167 -4.67 -12.59 -3.52
C GLU A 167 -5.18 -11.34 -4.25
N LYS A 168 -5.84 -10.43 -3.52
CA LYS A 168 -6.37 -9.19 -4.11
C LYS A 168 -5.26 -8.19 -4.39
N LEU A 169 -4.31 -8.08 -3.46
CA LEU A 169 -3.12 -7.23 -3.61
C LEU A 169 -2.22 -7.74 -4.74
N VAL A 170 -2.03 -9.07 -4.85
CA VAL A 170 -1.29 -9.69 -5.96
C VAL A 170 -1.92 -9.35 -7.31
N LYS A 171 -3.24 -9.44 -7.43
CA LYS A 171 -3.94 -9.10 -8.70
C LYS A 171 -3.66 -7.67 -9.16
N ILE A 172 -3.60 -6.71 -8.23
CA ILE A 172 -3.24 -5.33 -8.58
C ILE A 172 -1.81 -5.27 -9.12
N LEU A 173 -0.87 -5.98 -8.49
CA LEU A 173 0.54 -5.96 -8.86
C LEU A 173 0.82 -6.71 -10.17
N ASP A 174 0.09 -7.80 -10.44
CA ASP A 174 0.23 -8.61 -11.64
C ASP A 174 -0.01 -7.81 -12.93
N GLU A 175 -0.86 -6.77 -12.87
CA GLU A 175 -1.11 -5.87 -14.02
C GLU A 175 0.14 -5.10 -14.47
N PHE A 176 1.14 -5.00 -13.60
CA PHE A 176 2.39 -4.27 -13.84
C PHE A 176 3.57 -5.18 -14.15
N LEU A 177 3.37 -6.48 -14.30
CA LEU A 177 4.41 -7.38 -14.80
C LEU A 177 4.62 -7.17 -16.29
N ASN A 178 5.88 -7.00 -16.69
CA ASN A 178 6.28 -6.95 -18.09
C ASN A 178 5.94 -8.29 -18.75
N GLN A 179 5.09 -8.26 -19.78
CA GLN A 179 4.71 -9.42 -20.59
C GLN A 179 5.82 -9.87 -21.54
#